data_AF-F7NTS4-F1
#
_entry.id   AF-F7NTS4-F1
#
_cell.length_a   1.000
_cell.length_b   1.000
_cell.length_c   1.000
_cell.angle_alpha   90.00
_cell.angle_beta   90.00
_cell.angle_gamma   90.00
#
_symmetry.space_group_name_H-M   'P 1'
#
loop_
_entity.id
_entity.type
_entity.pdbx_description
1 polymer ?
#
loop_
_entity_poly.entity_id
_entity_poly.type
_entity_poly.pdbx_seq_one_letter_code
_entity_poly.pdbx_strand_id
1 'polypeptide(L)'
;MAGTILISEKTGVPLSSGGFEFIIEEIRKRFRDRDSSFMENIYRPYDHEGMMFISLIDSPKDEFVTFLRAAEIAFKDVDVSHWSQPVWAELIELLSSDVRNA
;
A
#
# COMPACT_ATOMS: atom_id res chain seq x y z
N MET A 1 -2.13 14.93 10.23
CA MET A 1 -1.02 14.06 10.67
C MET A 1 -0.60 13.21 9.47
N ALA A 2 0.67 13.21 9.08
CA ALA A 2 1.17 12.42 7.95
C ALA A 2 0.93 10.91 8.18
N GLY A 3 0.76 10.15 7.09
CA GLY A 3 0.61 8.70 7.15
C GLY A 3 1.77 7.97 6.47
N THR A 4 1.88 6.66 6.66
CA THR A 4 3.02 5.87 6.13
C THR A 4 2.56 4.50 5.63
N ILE A 5 3.14 4.01 4.54
CA ILE A 5 3.03 2.60 4.13
C ILE A 5 4.32 1.90 4.52
N LEU A 6 4.27 0.98 5.50
CA LEU A 6 5.44 0.23 5.95
C LEU A 6 5.62 -1.01 5.07
N ILE A 7 6.75 -1.10 4.38
CA ILE A 7 7.06 -2.20 3.46
C ILE A 7 7.87 -3.26 4.19
N SER A 8 8.94 -2.86 4.88
CA SER A 8 9.82 -3.73 5.67
C SER A 8 10.31 -2.99 6.92
N GLU A 9 11.02 -3.68 7.81
CA GLU A 9 11.64 -3.11 9.03
C GLU A 9 12.47 -1.83 8.79
N LYS A 10 13.00 -1.65 7.57
CA LYS A 10 13.86 -0.51 7.21
C LYS A 10 13.32 0.33 6.06
N THR A 11 12.16 -0.04 5.51
CA THR A 11 11.63 0.59 4.29
C THR A 11 10.17 0.94 4.50
N GLY A 12 9.85 2.21 4.33
CA GLY A 12 8.47 2.69 4.32
C GLY A 12 8.38 3.98 3.54
N VAL A 13 7.17 4.27 3.04
CA VAL A 13 6.90 5.46 2.22
C VAL A 13 6.06 6.44 3.05
N PRO A 14 6.66 7.56 3.50
CA PRO A 14 5.91 8.60 4.20
C PRO A 14 5.06 9.41 3.21
N LEU A 15 3.85 9.74 3.62
CA LEU A 15 2.83 10.38 2.80
C LEU A 15 2.15 11.52 3.58
N SER A 16 1.68 12.54 2.87
CA SER A 16 0.75 13.52 3.46
C SER A 16 -0.55 12.83 3.87
N SER A 17 -1.35 13.40 4.79
CA SER A 17 -2.61 12.77 5.23
C SER A 17 -3.53 12.43 4.06
N GLY A 18 -3.74 13.41 3.16
CA GLY A 18 -4.60 13.24 2.00
C GLY A 18 -3.99 12.30 0.96
N GLY A 19 -2.66 12.32 0.76
CA GLY A 19 -1.99 11.39 -0.13
C GLY A 19 -2.05 9.95 0.37
N PHE A 20 -1.87 9.75 1.68
CA PHE A 20 -1.98 8.45 2.33
C PHE A 20 -3.38 7.87 2.16
N GLU A 21 -4.41 8.59 2.61
CA GLU A 21 -5.80 8.15 2.54
C GLU A 21 -6.23 7.87 1.10
N PHE A 22 -5.87 8.76 0.16
CA PHE A 22 -6.15 8.56 -1.25
C PHE A 22 -5.51 7.29 -1.81
N ILE A 23 -4.20 7.12 -1.62
CA ILE A 23 -3.46 5.98 -2.18
C ILE A 23 -3.99 4.67 -1.59
N ILE A 24 -4.08 4.56 -0.27
CA ILE A 24 -4.48 3.29 0.35
C ILE A 24 -5.91 2.90 -0.04
N GLU A 25 -6.83 3.86 -0.20
CA GLU A 25 -8.21 3.58 -0.61
C GLU A 25 -8.30 3.19 -2.09
N GLU A 26 -7.52 3.83 -2.97
CA GLU A 26 -7.46 3.42 -4.38
C GLU A 26 -6.87 2.01 -4.55
N ILE A 27 -5.86 1.65 -3.76
CA ILE A 27 -5.30 0.30 -3.72
C ILE A 27 -6.35 -0.69 -3.17
N ARG A 28 -7.03 -0.33 -2.08
CA ARG A 28 -8.03 -1.17 -1.40
C ARG A 28 -9.12 -1.64 -2.36
N LYS A 29 -9.61 -0.74 -3.22
CA LYS A 29 -10.64 -1.05 -4.23
C LYS A 29 -10.25 -2.16 -5.22
N ARG A 30 -8.96 -2.49 -5.32
CA ARG A 30 -8.43 -3.45 -6.32
C ARG A 30 -8.17 -4.82 -5.74
N PHE A 31 -8.36 -5.00 -4.43
CA PHE A 31 -8.46 -6.31 -3.82
C PHE A 31 -9.72 -7.03 -4.33
N ARG A 32 -9.61 -8.36 -4.52
CA ARG A 32 -10.77 -9.19 -4.86
C ARG A 32 -11.36 -9.76 -3.58
N ASP A 33 -12.62 -10.20 -3.62
CA ASP A 33 -13.31 -10.78 -2.46
C ASP A 33 -12.53 -11.93 -1.79
N ARG A 34 -11.84 -12.74 -2.60
CA ARG A 34 -11.00 -13.86 -2.11
C ARG A 34 -9.73 -13.42 -1.37
N ASP A 35 -9.34 -12.16 -1.54
CA ASP A 35 -8.13 -11.57 -0.95
C ASP A 35 -8.49 -10.77 0.33
N SER A 36 -9.73 -10.87 0.81
CA SER A 36 -10.27 -10.09 1.94
C SER A 36 -9.46 -10.26 3.24
N SER A 37 -9.02 -11.47 3.55
CA SER A 37 -8.18 -11.71 4.74
C SER A 37 -6.81 -11.02 4.64
N PHE A 38 -6.23 -10.94 3.43
CA PHE A 38 -4.97 -10.25 3.20
C PHE A 38 -5.15 -8.75 3.37
N MET A 39 -6.23 -8.20 2.81
CA MET A 39 -6.58 -6.80 2.98
C MET A 39 -6.79 -6.45 4.45
N GLU A 40 -7.56 -7.26 5.20
CA GLU A 40 -7.82 -7.02 6.63
C GLU A 40 -6.52 -6.98 7.43
N ASN A 41 -5.60 -7.92 7.21
CA ASN A 41 -4.32 -7.95 7.92
C ASN A 41 -3.47 -6.70 7.64
N ILE A 42 -3.33 -6.31 6.38
CA ILE A 42 -2.50 -5.17 5.96
C ILE A 42 -3.05 -3.85 6.52
N TYR A 43 -4.37 -3.68 6.44
CA TYR A 43 -5.05 -2.44 6.80
C TYR A 43 -5.43 -2.36 8.28
N ARG A 44 -5.29 -3.45 9.05
CA ARG A 44 -5.65 -3.50 10.47
C ARG A 44 -5.14 -2.33 11.31
N PRO A 45 -3.86 -1.89 11.22
CA PRO A 45 -3.40 -0.76 12.03
C PRO A 45 -4.20 0.52 11.74
N TYR A 46 -4.59 0.73 10.48
CA TYR A 46 -5.40 1.87 10.06
C TYR A 46 -6.87 1.71 10.46
N ASP A 47 -7.50 0.59 10.10
CA ASP A 47 -8.94 0.38 10.24
C ASP A 47 -9.39 0.13 11.69
N HIS A 48 -8.59 -0.59 12.48
CA HIS A 48 -8.98 -1.07 13.80
C HIS A 48 -8.22 -0.41 14.95
N GLU A 49 -7.02 0.11 14.70
CA GLU A 49 -6.14 0.65 15.74
C GLU A 49 -6.01 2.18 15.64
N GLY A 50 -6.63 2.80 14.63
CA GLY A 50 -6.65 4.25 14.44
C GLY A 50 -5.28 4.85 14.12
N MET A 51 -4.36 4.03 13.62
CA MET A 51 -2.99 4.45 13.28
C MET A 51 -2.95 5.03 11.86
N MET A 52 -2.11 6.03 11.62
CA MET A 52 -1.89 6.57 10.28
C MET A 52 -0.86 5.75 9.50
N PHE A 53 -0.99 4.42 9.49
CA PHE A 53 -0.17 3.56 8.63
C PHE A 53 -0.86 2.24 8.29
N ILE A 54 -0.43 1.63 7.19
CA ILE A 54 -0.66 0.20 6.91
C ILE A 54 0.68 -0.53 6.95
N SER A 55 0.67 -1.84 7.22
CA SER A 55 1.89 -2.62 7.37
C SER A 55 1.92 -3.84 6.48
N LEU A 56 3.03 -3.98 5.76
CA LEU A 56 3.38 -5.17 4.99
C LEU A 56 4.55 -5.91 5.65
N ILE A 57 5.08 -5.46 6.79
CA ILE A 57 6.35 -5.97 7.36
C ILE A 57 6.30 -7.49 7.57
N ASP A 58 5.23 -7.95 8.23
CA ASP A 58 5.02 -9.36 8.56
C ASP A 58 4.17 -10.11 7.52
N SER A 59 3.80 -9.45 6.41
CA SER A 59 2.97 -10.05 5.38
C SER A 59 3.71 -11.19 4.67
N PRO A 60 3.11 -12.40 4.60
CA PRO A 60 3.63 -13.49 3.79
C PRO A 60 3.75 -13.10 2.32
N LYS A 61 4.56 -13.86 1.56
CA LYS A 61 4.79 -13.62 0.12
C LYS A 61 3.49 -13.41 -0.68
N ASP A 62 2.51 -14.28 -0.51
CA ASP A 62 1.26 -14.21 -1.28
C ASP A 62 0.44 -12.96 -0.94
N GLU A 63 0.42 -12.56 0.33
CA GLU A 63 -0.23 -11.34 0.81
C GLU A 63 0.46 -10.10 0.26
N PHE A 64 1.80 -10.06 0.33
CA PHE A 64 2.62 -8.99 -0.21
C PHE A 64 2.43 -8.82 -1.73
N VAL A 65 2.53 -9.92 -2.49
CA VAL A 65 2.36 -9.90 -3.95
C VAL A 65 0.95 -9.50 -4.34
N THR A 66 -0.05 -9.87 -3.53
CA THR A 66 -1.44 -9.44 -3.76
C THR A 66 -1.60 -7.94 -3.58
N PHE A 67 -1.01 -7.36 -2.53
CA PHE A 67 -0.99 -5.91 -2.34
C PHE A 67 -0.25 -5.19 -3.47
N LEU A 68 0.94 -5.66 -3.87
CA LEU A 68 1.71 -5.08 -4.97
C LEU A 68 0.87 -5.07 -6.26
N ARG A 69 0.21 -6.18 -6.62
CA ARG A 69 -0.65 -6.24 -7.81
C ARG A 69 -1.81 -5.25 -7.73
N ALA A 70 -2.47 -5.14 -6.58
CA ALA A 70 -3.53 -4.16 -6.37
C ALA A 70 -2.99 -2.73 -6.53
N ALA A 71 -1.79 -2.47 -6.01
CA ALA A 71 -1.13 -1.17 -6.10
C ALA A 71 -0.73 -0.80 -7.54
N GLU A 72 -0.18 -1.73 -8.30
CA GLU A 72 0.15 -1.53 -9.72
C GLU A 72 -1.09 -1.25 -10.57
N ILE A 73 -2.19 -1.97 -10.34
CA ILE A 73 -3.46 -1.75 -11.05
C ILE A 73 -3.99 -0.35 -10.71
N ALA A 74 -4.04 0.00 -9.43
CA ALA A 74 -4.50 1.31 -9.00
C ALA A 74 -3.62 2.44 -9.58
N PHE A 75 -2.29 2.29 -9.59
CA PHE A 75 -1.37 3.26 -10.18
C PHE A 75 -1.59 3.47 -11.68
N LYS A 76 -1.96 2.41 -12.43
CA LYS A 76 -2.23 2.48 -13.87
C LYS A 76 -3.59 3.08 -14.20
N ASP A 77 -4.60 2.78 -13.39
CA ASP A 77 -5.99 3.14 -13.66
C ASP A 77 -6.37 4.54 -13.16
N VAL A 78 -5.67 5.04 -12.14
CA VAL A 78 -5.97 6.32 -11.52
C VAL A 78 -5.19 7.42 -12.22
N ASP A 79 -5.89 8.41 -12.76
CA ASP A 79 -5.27 9.67 -13.19
C ASP A 79 -4.87 10.47 -11.96
N VAL A 80 -3.68 10.14 -11.46
CA VAL A 80 -3.05 10.85 -10.35
C VAL A 80 -2.65 12.24 -10.83
N SER A 81 -3.32 13.25 -10.29
CA SER A 81 -2.85 14.65 -10.39
C SER A 81 -1.36 14.74 -10.01
N HIS A 82 -0.66 15.74 -10.57
CA HIS A 82 0.80 15.90 -10.44
C HIS A 82 1.38 15.74 -9.02
N TRP A 83 0.59 15.96 -7.96
CA TRP A 83 1.08 16.02 -6.58
C TRP A 83 1.32 14.66 -5.91
N SER A 84 0.63 13.59 -6.34
CA SER A 84 0.79 12.26 -5.74
C SER A 84 1.59 11.28 -6.60
N GLN A 85 1.78 11.60 -7.89
CA GLN A 85 2.49 10.74 -8.84
C GLN A 85 3.90 10.32 -8.38
N PRO A 86 4.78 11.23 -7.95
CA PRO A 86 6.16 10.85 -7.63
C PRO A 86 6.25 9.86 -6.47
N VAL A 87 5.45 10.08 -5.42
CA VAL A 87 5.48 9.23 -4.22
C VAL A 87 4.81 7.88 -4.47
N TRP A 88 3.74 7.84 -5.29
CA TRP A 88 3.14 6.56 -5.67
C TRP A 88 4.09 5.78 -6.60
N ALA A 89 4.79 6.43 -7.52
CA ALA A 89 5.81 5.76 -8.33
C ALA A 89 6.94 5.16 -7.47
N GLU A 90 7.44 5.92 -6.49
CA GLU A 90 8.42 5.44 -5.51
C GLU A 90 7.90 4.23 -4.72
N LEU A 91 6.65 4.26 -4.26
CA LEU A 91 6.01 3.12 -3.61
C LEU A 91 6.02 1.87 -4.49
N ILE A 92 5.63 1.99 -5.77
CA ILE A 92 5.64 0.86 -6.70
C ILE A 92 7.06 0.33 -6.91
N GLU A 93 8.05 1.21 -7.06
CA GLU A 93 9.45 0.81 -7.24
C GLU A 93 9.98 0.03 -6.02
N LEU A 94 9.71 0.52 -4.82
CA LEU A 94 10.13 -0.13 -3.57
C LEU A 94 9.44 -1.48 -3.38
N LEU A 95 8.13 -1.57 -3.62
CA LEU A 95 7.39 -2.83 -3.56
C LEU A 95 7.90 -3.84 -4.59
N SER A 96 8.17 -3.38 -5.82
CA SER A 96 8.66 -4.24 -6.92
C SER A 96 10.06 -4.79 -6.65
N SER A 97 10.87 -4.03 -5.91
CA SER A 97 12.26 -4.37 -5.58
C SER A 97 12.39 -5.22 -4.30
N ASP A 98 11.29 -5.45 -3.58
CA ASP A 98 11.30 -6.26 -2.36
C ASP A 98 11.57 -7.75 -2.67
N VAL A 99 12.37 -8.40 -1.82
CA VAL A 99 12.75 -9.81 -1.98
C VAL A 99 11.56 -10.77 -2.01
N ARG A 100 10.42 -10.39 -1.42
CA ARG A 100 9.19 -11.20 -1.45
C ARG A 100 8.55 -11.23 -2.85
N ASN A 101 8.91 -10.31 -3.73
CA ASN A 101 8.48 -10.32 -5.13
C ASN A 101 9.36 -11.22 -6.04
N ALA A 102 10.49 -11.72 -5.54
CA ALA A 102 11.43 -12.55 -6.31
C ALA A 102 10.96 -14.00 -6.54
#